data_AF-A0A2T4BJD9-F1
#
_entry.id   AF-A0A2T4BJD9-F1
#
_cell.length_a   1.000
_cell.length_b   1.000
_cell.length_c   1.000
_cell.angle_alpha   90.00
_cell.angle_beta   90.00
_cell.angle_gamma   90.00
#
_symmetry.space_group_name_H-M   'P 1'
#
loop_
_entity.id
_entity.type
_entity.pdbx_description
1 polymer ?
#
loop_
_entity_poly.entity_id
_entity_poly.type
_entity_poly.pdbx_seq_one_letter_code
_entity_poly.pdbx_strand_id
1 'polypeptide(L)'
;MRSIPVISSFVTVLNAFSIHRKPHADFKYLVTFGDSYTDNGRLGYYSSHDAHGPPPGVMPPEANVTASGGLQWPQYVEASTGATLYDYAIAGATCDNNNVERWAAFMNAYYPSIITDELPSFKADRKTKLYRGVTSENTVYALWIGTNDLSYTGILSDSQVAGTNITTYIDCLWNVFDAIHAAGGRRFVILNNNALQLTALYRPLSDGGAGDNQFWANKTLYNQTEYAQKMLEYTVSANTMIDYGVPFHLLVKNRWPGSKIAVYDIHSLIMDIYNDPSRYLEPPHNIV
;
A
#
# COMPACT_ATOMS: atom_id res chain seq x y z
N MET A 1 44.79 3.11 -60.25
CA MET A 1 44.79 3.33 -58.79
C MET A 1 43.65 2.52 -58.18
N ARG A 2 43.99 1.54 -57.35
CA ARG A 2 43.05 0.84 -56.45
C ARG A 2 42.78 1.73 -55.23
N SER A 3 41.67 1.43 -54.52
CA SER A 3 41.22 1.95 -53.19
C SER A 3 39.92 2.77 -53.30
N ILE A 4 38.84 2.58 -52.53
CA ILE A 4 38.47 1.77 -51.35
C ILE A 4 36.93 1.64 -51.37
N PRO A 5 36.31 0.48 -51.07
CA PRO A 5 34.89 0.42 -50.74
C PRO A 5 34.69 0.78 -49.26
N VAL A 6 33.82 1.77 -49.00
CA VAL A 6 33.37 2.12 -47.65
C VAL A 6 32.40 1.04 -47.18
N ILE A 7 32.86 0.22 -46.22
CA ILE A 7 32.00 -0.72 -45.50
C ILE A 7 31.23 0.10 -44.46
N SER A 8 29.92 0.20 -44.65
CA SER A 8 28.98 0.73 -43.67
C SER A 8 28.84 -0.27 -42.52
N SER A 9 29.44 0.04 -41.37
CA SER A 9 29.29 -0.75 -40.16
C SER A 9 27.91 -0.49 -39.54
N PHE A 10 26.97 -1.40 -39.78
CA PHE A 10 25.78 -1.53 -38.95
C PHE A 10 26.20 -1.98 -37.55
N VAL A 11 26.15 -1.08 -36.58
CA VAL A 11 26.17 -1.45 -35.16
C VAL A 11 24.75 -1.88 -34.81
N THR A 12 24.51 -3.18 -34.84
CA THR A 12 23.31 -3.77 -34.24
C THR A 12 23.49 -3.68 -32.73
N VAL A 13 22.79 -2.74 -32.07
CA VAL A 13 22.63 -2.74 -30.62
C VAL A 13 21.72 -3.93 -30.29
N LEU A 14 22.34 -5.08 -30.06
CA LEU A 14 21.70 -6.17 -29.34
C LEU A 14 21.49 -5.67 -27.91
N ASN A 15 20.26 -5.25 -27.60
CA ASN A 15 19.78 -5.24 -26.22
C ASN A 15 19.93 -6.67 -25.71
N ALA A 16 21.02 -6.92 -24.99
CA ALA A 16 21.15 -8.09 -24.16
C ALA A 16 20.01 -8.00 -23.14
N PHE A 17 18.91 -8.69 -23.41
CA PHE A 17 18.04 -9.18 -22.36
C PHE A 17 18.95 -9.93 -21.41
N SER A 18 19.29 -9.27 -20.32
CA SER A 18 20.07 -9.88 -19.28
C SER A 18 19.23 -11.05 -18.78
N ILE A 19 19.66 -12.26 -19.09
CA ILE A 19 19.16 -13.51 -18.50
C ILE A 19 19.64 -13.52 -17.05
N HIS A 20 19.19 -12.55 -16.26
CA HIS A 20 19.23 -12.66 -14.82
C HIS A 20 18.25 -13.78 -14.50
N ARG A 21 18.77 -14.97 -14.16
CA ARG A 21 17.99 -15.97 -13.43
C ARG A 21 17.24 -15.21 -12.34
N LYS A 22 15.91 -15.24 -12.37
CA LYS A 22 15.09 -14.67 -11.29
C LYS A 22 15.69 -15.16 -9.97
N PRO A 23 16.08 -14.27 -9.05
CA PRO A 23 16.49 -14.71 -7.73
C PRO A 23 15.37 -15.60 -7.20
N HIS A 24 15.66 -16.86 -6.87
CA HIS A 24 14.68 -17.68 -6.18
C HIS A 24 14.44 -16.99 -4.84
N ALA A 25 13.31 -16.30 -4.72
CA ALA A 25 12.94 -15.68 -3.46
C ALA A 25 12.77 -16.76 -2.39
N ASP A 26 13.12 -16.42 -1.16
CA ASP A 26 12.96 -17.30 0.02
C ASP A 26 11.48 -17.52 0.40
N PHE A 27 10.54 -17.05 -0.43
CA PHE A 27 9.10 -17.23 -0.30
C PHE A 27 8.46 -17.53 -1.66
N LYS A 28 7.32 -18.22 -1.63
CA LYS A 28 6.51 -18.61 -2.79
C LYS A 28 5.21 -17.82 -2.91
N TYR A 29 4.74 -17.23 -1.82
CA TYR A 29 3.47 -16.50 -1.78
C TYR A 29 3.66 -15.13 -1.12
N LEU A 30 3.12 -14.10 -1.75
CA LEU A 30 2.94 -12.78 -1.19
C LEU A 30 1.44 -12.54 -0.98
N VAL A 31 1.04 -12.25 0.25
CA VAL A 31 -0.34 -11.89 0.60
C VAL A 31 -0.36 -10.44 1.04
N THR A 32 -1.12 -9.59 0.37
CA THR A 32 -1.16 -8.16 0.63
C THR A 32 -2.52 -7.70 1.16
N PHE A 33 -2.47 -6.74 2.06
CA PHE A 33 -3.60 -6.03 2.67
C PHE A 33 -3.29 -4.54 2.62
N GLY A 34 -4.29 -3.69 2.43
CA GLY A 34 -4.03 -2.25 2.35
C GLY A 34 -5.06 -1.45 1.59
N ASP A 35 -4.62 -0.30 1.11
CA ASP A 35 -5.48 0.63 0.38
C ASP A 35 -5.07 0.77 -1.09
N SER A 36 -5.33 1.95 -1.67
CA SER A 36 -5.02 2.30 -3.05
C SER A 36 -3.53 2.29 -3.38
N TYR A 37 -2.63 2.29 -2.40
CA TYR A 37 -1.21 2.08 -2.67
C TYR A 37 -0.86 0.62 -2.98
N THR A 38 -1.79 -0.32 -2.77
CA THR A 38 -1.56 -1.75 -2.92
C THR A 38 -2.56 -2.39 -3.88
N ASP A 39 -3.84 -1.97 -3.86
CA ASP A 39 -4.94 -2.55 -4.63
C ASP A 39 -4.63 -2.66 -6.14
N ASN A 40 -4.62 -3.89 -6.63
CA ASN A 40 -4.43 -4.26 -8.02
C ASN A 40 -5.72 -4.55 -8.81
N GLY A 41 -6.92 -4.23 -8.32
CA GLY A 41 -8.19 -4.39 -9.06
C GLY A 41 -9.40 -4.75 -8.22
N ARG A 42 -9.26 -4.94 -6.90
CA ARG A 42 -10.33 -5.38 -6.02
C ARG A 42 -11.42 -4.33 -5.86
N LEU A 43 -11.12 -3.04 -5.72
CA LEU A 43 -12.17 -2.00 -5.72
C LEU A 43 -12.98 -2.01 -7.04
N GLY A 44 -12.30 -2.25 -8.17
CA GLY A 44 -12.96 -2.39 -9.47
C GLY A 44 -13.95 -3.56 -9.51
N TYR A 45 -13.64 -4.66 -8.80
CA TYR A 45 -14.57 -5.77 -8.62
C TYR A 45 -15.83 -5.33 -7.85
N TYR A 46 -15.69 -4.67 -6.69
CA TYR A 46 -16.85 -4.17 -5.93
C TYR A 46 -17.74 -3.25 -6.78
N SER A 47 -17.09 -2.35 -7.52
CA SER A 47 -17.77 -1.37 -8.38
C SER A 47 -18.62 -2.02 -9.48
N SER A 48 -18.26 -3.22 -9.92
CA SER A 48 -18.95 -3.97 -10.99
C SER A 48 -19.88 -5.07 -10.48
N HIS A 49 -19.97 -5.28 -9.16
CA HIS A 49 -20.72 -6.35 -8.53
C HIS A 49 -21.59 -5.85 -7.37
N ASP A 50 -22.25 -4.69 -7.56
CA ASP A 50 -23.19 -4.12 -6.58
C ASP A 50 -22.61 -3.99 -5.17
N ALA A 51 -21.34 -3.54 -5.06
CA ALA A 51 -20.60 -3.43 -3.80
C ALA A 51 -20.38 -4.77 -3.04
N HIS A 52 -20.39 -5.90 -3.75
CA HIS A 52 -20.04 -7.20 -3.19
C HIS A 52 -18.63 -7.63 -3.59
N GLY A 53 -17.91 -8.20 -2.63
CA GLY A 53 -16.59 -8.77 -2.86
C GLY A 53 -16.62 -10.06 -3.68
N PRO A 54 -15.45 -10.49 -4.18
CA PRO A 54 -15.30 -11.81 -4.80
C PRO A 54 -15.76 -12.94 -3.85
N PRO A 55 -16.40 -14.00 -4.36
CA PRO A 55 -16.74 -15.15 -3.54
C PRO A 55 -15.47 -15.91 -3.09
N PRO A 56 -15.54 -16.69 -2.00
CA PRO A 56 -14.38 -17.42 -1.49
C PRO A 56 -13.71 -18.32 -2.53
N GLY A 57 -12.39 -18.22 -2.66
CA GLY A 57 -11.54 -18.97 -3.57
C GLY A 57 -11.36 -18.32 -4.94
N VAL A 58 -11.86 -17.10 -5.13
CA VAL A 58 -11.75 -16.34 -6.38
C VAL A 58 -11.01 -15.03 -6.11
N MET A 59 -9.82 -14.87 -6.69
CA MET A 59 -9.15 -13.57 -6.76
C MET A 59 -9.73 -12.79 -7.96
N PRO A 60 -9.96 -11.47 -7.82
CA PRO A 60 -10.40 -10.65 -8.94
C PRO A 60 -9.29 -10.58 -10.00
N PRO A 61 -9.64 -10.29 -11.28
CA PRO A 61 -8.64 -10.02 -12.30
C PRO A 61 -7.77 -8.82 -11.92
N GLU A 62 -6.46 -8.93 -12.16
CA GLU A 62 -5.54 -7.81 -11.95
C GLU A 62 -5.71 -6.73 -13.02
N ALA A 63 -5.64 -5.49 -12.59
CA ALA A 63 -5.62 -4.30 -13.42
C ALA A 63 -4.17 -3.89 -13.73
N ASN A 64 -3.95 -3.50 -14.98
CA ASN A 64 -2.65 -2.96 -15.43
C ASN A 64 -2.56 -1.43 -15.27
N VAL A 65 -3.67 -0.78 -14.94
CA VAL A 65 -3.77 0.65 -14.65
C VAL A 65 -4.50 0.76 -13.33
N THR A 66 -3.72 1.03 -12.28
CA THR A 66 -4.20 1.14 -10.90
C THR A 66 -4.17 2.60 -10.44
N ALA A 67 -4.32 2.86 -9.15
CA ALA A 67 -4.26 4.23 -8.62
C ALA A 67 -2.89 4.92 -8.85
N SER A 68 -1.83 4.15 -9.11
CA SER A 68 -0.52 4.68 -9.50
C SER A 68 -0.44 5.14 -10.97
N GLY A 69 -1.46 4.86 -11.78
CA GLY A 69 -1.42 5.02 -13.24
C GLY A 69 -0.75 3.85 -13.99
N GLY A 70 -0.29 2.83 -13.27
CA GLY A 70 0.32 1.62 -13.83
C GLY A 70 0.15 0.43 -12.87
N LEU A 71 1.16 -0.44 -12.78
CA LEU A 71 1.19 -1.54 -11.82
C LEU A 71 1.41 -1.04 -10.39
N GLN A 72 0.89 -1.77 -9.41
CA GLN A 72 1.20 -1.55 -8.00
C GLN A 72 2.47 -2.29 -7.58
N TRP A 73 3.07 -1.87 -6.46
CA TRP A 73 4.29 -2.48 -5.93
C TRP A 73 4.21 -4.02 -5.75
N PRO A 74 3.08 -4.65 -5.36
CA PRO A 74 3.04 -6.12 -5.20
C PRO A 74 3.21 -6.84 -6.53
N GLN A 75 2.73 -6.27 -7.63
CA GLN A 75 2.86 -6.84 -8.97
C GLN A 75 4.33 -6.79 -9.44
N TYR A 76 5.10 -5.76 -9.06
CA TYR A 76 6.55 -5.74 -9.29
C TYR A 76 7.28 -6.80 -8.46
N VAL A 77 6.83 -7.07 -7.23
CA VAL A 77 7.38 -8.16 -6.41
C VAL A 77 7.08 -9.51 -7.03
N GLU A 78 5.84 -9.77 -7.46
CA GLU A 78 5.49 -10.99 -8.21
C GLU A 78 6.35 -11.14 -9.46
N ALA A 79 6.46 -10.10 -10.29
CA ALA A 79 7.22 -10.15 -11.54
C ALA A 79 8.70 -10.49 -11.30
N SER A 80 9.32 -9.87 -10.29
CA SER A 80 10.74 -10.02 -9.97
C SER A 80 11.09 -11.33 -9.26
N THR A 81 10.19 -11.84 -8.42
CA THR A 81 10.44 -13.04 -7.59
C THR A 81 9.82 -14.33 -8.15
N GLY A 82 8.76 -14.21 -8.94
CA GLY A 82 7.91 -15.33 -9.35
C GLY A 82 7.03 -15.88 -8.22
N ALA A 83 6.90 -15.18 -7.09
CA ALA A 83 5.95 -15.54 -6.05
C ALA A 83 4.52 -15.31 -6.52
N THR A 84 3.58 -16.15 -6.09
CA THR A 84 2.15 -15.94 -6.34
C THR A 84 1.62 -14.81 -5.45
N LEU A 85 0.97 -13.83 -6.05
CA LEU A 85 0.31 -12.72 -5.36
C LEU A 85 -1.14 -13.05 -4.99
N TYR A 86 -1.50 -12.85 -3.73
CA TYR A 86 -2.89 -12.77 -3.27
C TYR A 86 -3.16 -11.39 -2.67
N ASP A 87 -3.75 -10.52 -3.47
CA ASP A 87 -4.04 -9.14 -3.08
C ASP A 87 -5.47 -8.95 -2.54
N TYR A 88 -5.55 -8.60 -1.27
CA TYR A 88 -6.81 -8.25 -0.61
C TYR A 88 -7.00 -6.74 -0.47
N ALA A 89 -6.00 -5.92 -0.82
CA ALA A 89 -6.09 -4.47 -0.66
C ALA A 89 -7.25 -3.88 -1.47
N ILE A 90 -7.93 -2.89 -0.89
CA ILE A 90 -9.04 -2.20 -1.54
C ILE A 90 -8.77 -0.70 -1.56
N ALA A 91 -8.75 -0.11 -2.74
CA ALA A 91 -8.58 1.33 -2.88
C ALA A 91 -9.64 2.11 -2.07
N GLY A 92 -9.17 3.06 -1.26
CA GLY A 92 -10.01 3.83 -0.35
C GLY A 92 -10.27 3.20 1.02
N ALA A 93 -9.82 1.96 1.26
CA ALA A 93 -9.94 1.29 2.55
C ALA A 93 -9.28 2.08 3.68
N THR A 94 -9.93 2.08 4.83
CA THR A 94 -9.34 2.42 6.13
C THR A 94 -8.95 1.13 6.85
N CYS A 95 -8.24 1.23 7.97
CA CYS A 95 -7.94 0.04 8.75
C CYS A 95 -9.22 -0.61 9.29
N ASP A 96 -10.11 0.18 9.90
CA ASP A 96 -11.39 -0.28 10.44
C ASP A 96 -12.48 0.79 10.22
N ASN A 97 -13.62 0.38 9.66
CA ASN A 97 -14.80 1.24 9.52
C ASN A 97 -15.39 1.66 10.87
N ASN A 98 -15.10 0.97 11.98
CA ASN A 98 -15.46 1.42 13.32
C ASN A 98 -14.61 2.61 13.81
N ASN A 99 -13.48 2.89 13.15
CA ASN A 99 -12.66 4.07 13.40
C ASN A 99 -13.01 5.18 12.41
N VAL A 100 -12.93 4.88 11.12
CA VAL A 100 -13.19 5.83 10.04
C VAL A 100 -14.00 5.13 8.96
N GLU A 101 -15.26 5.51 8.81
CA GLU A 101 -16.12 5.06 7.71
C GLU A 101 -16.11 6.09 6.57
N ARG A 102 -16.06 5.61 5.33
CA ARG A 102 -15.99 6.48 4.14
C ARG A 102 -17.03 6.09 3.12
N TRP A 103 -17.92 7.01 2.77
CA TRP A 103 -18.96 6.77 1.77
C TRP A 103 -18.40 6.83 0.35
N ALA A 104 -18.67 5.79 -0.45
CA ALA A 104 -18.32 5.70 -1.86
C ALA A 104 -19.59 5.89 -2.72
N ALA A 105 -19.84 7.13 -3.15
CA ALA A 105 -21.05 7.46 -3.91
C ALA A 105 -21.22 6.63 -5.20
N PHE A 106 -20.12 6.26 -5.87
CA PHE A 106 -20.15 5.44 -7.09
C PHE A 106 -20.54 3.98 -6.84
N MET A 107 -20.38 3.46 -5.62
CA MET A 107 -20.85 2.11 -5.25
C MET A 107 -22.20 2.15 -4.52
N ASN A 108 -22.68 3.34 -4.14
CA ASN A 108 -23.81 3.50 -3.22
C ASN A 108 -23.62 2.68 -1.93
N ALA A 109 -22.39 2.65 -1.41
CA ALA A 109 -21.99 1.88 -0.24
C ALA A 109 -20.80 2.55 0.46
N TYR A 110 -20.47 2.10 1.67
CA TYR A 110 -19.19 2.45 2.30
C TYR A 110 -18.04 1.68 1.65
N TYR A 111 -16.86 2.29 1.61
CA TYR A 111 -15.64 1.56 1.28
C TYR A 111 -15.47 0.39 2.27
N PRO A 112 -15.14 -0.81 1.77
CA PRO A 112 -14.70 -1.89 2.65
C PRO A 112 -13.39 -1.51 3.36
N SER A 113 -13.19 -2.01 4.59
CA SER A 113 -11.97 -1.82 5.39
C SER A 113 -11.20 -3.12 5.57
N ILE A 114 -9.97 -3.07 6.11
CA ILE A 114 -9.19 -4.27 6.42
C ILE A 114 -9.99 -5.21 7.35
N ILE A 115 -10.56 -4.66 8.43
CA ILE A 115 -11.26 -5.45 9.46
C ILE A 115 -12.57 -6.00 8.94
N THR A 116 -13.35 -5.21 8.21
CA THR A 116 -14.70 -5.60 7.78
C THR A 116 -14.73 -6.45 6.52
N ASP A 117 -13.65 -6.45 5.72
CA ASP A 117 -13.62 -7.20 4.46
C ASP A 117 -12.35 -7.99 4.20
N GLU A 118 -11.18 -7.34 4.17
CA GLU A 118 -9.98 -7.99 3.65
C GLU A 118 -9.58 -9.20 4.50
N LEU A 119 -9.64 -9.07 5.83
CA LEU A 119 -9.40 -10.18 6.76
C LEU A 119 -10.48 -11.27 6.70
N PRO A 120 -11.79 -10.97 6.72
CA PRO A 120 -12.83 -11.97 6.47
C PRO A 120 -12.65 -12.73 5.15
N SER A 121 -12.36 -12.03 4.06
CA SER A 121 -12.13 -12.60 2.72
C SER A 121 -10.91 -13.53 2.74
N PHE A 122 -9.79 -13.07 3.28
CA PHE A 122 -8.60 -13.90 3.51
C PHE A 122 -8.91 -15.17 4.31
N LYS A 123 -9.64 -15.05 5.43
CA LYS A 123 -10.02 -16.20 6.28
C LYS A 123 -10.93 -17.18 5.54
N ALA A 124 -11.79 -16.70 4.66
CA ALA A 124 -12.65 -17.55 3.83
C ALA A 124 -11.81 -18.29 2.77
N ASP A 125 -10.94 -17.58 2.06
CA ASP A 125 -10.09 -18.13 1.01
C ASP A 125 -9.10 -19.17 1.53
N ARG A 126 -8.59 -18.99 2.75
CA ARG A 126 -7.73 -19.96 3.45
C ARG A 126 -8.33 -21.35 3.55
N LYS A 127 -9.66 -21.48 3.47
CA LYS A 127 -10.40 -22.75 3.52
C LYS A 127 -10.62 -23.37 2.13
N THR A 128 -10.16 -22.71 1.08
CA THR A 128 -10.37 -23.12 -0.32
C THR A 128 -9.10 -23.70 -0.94
N LYS A 129 -9.18 -24.11 -2.22
CA LYS A 129 -8.01 -24.61 -2.96
C LYS A 129 -6.97 -23.52 -3.23
N LEU A 130 -7.34 -22.24 -3.16
CA LEU A 130 -6.43 -21.11 -3.38
C LEU A 130 -5.21 -21.16 -2.45
N TYR A 131 -5.42 -21.56 -1.19
CA TYR A 131 -4.37 -21.62 -0.18
C TYR A 131 -3.67 -22.97 -0.05
N ARG A 132 -3.86 -23.88 -1.01
CA ARG A 132 -3.16 -25.17 -1.01
C ARG A 132 -1.66 -24.94 -1.22
N GLY A 133 -0.86 -25.40 -0.27
CA GLY A 133 0.61 -25.29 -0.31
C GLY A 133 1.16 -24.02 0.35
N VAL A 134 0.30 -23.11 0.81
CA VAL A 134 0.67 -21.93 1.59
C VAL A 134 1.01 -22.36 3.02
N THR A 135 2.24 -22.10 3.46
CA THR A 135 2.74 -22.39 4.82
C THR A 135 3.38 -21.15 5.45
N SER A 136 3.61 -21.21 6.76
CA SER A 136 4.32 -20.15 7.50
C SER A 136 5.74 -19.90 7.00
N GLU A 137 6.37 -20.91 6.38
CA GLU A 137 7.76 -20.86 5.93
C GLU A 137 7.91 -20.36 4.49
N ASN A 138 6.84 -20.31 3.71
CA ASN A 138 6.92 -19.93 2.30
C ASN A 138 6.04 -18.73 1.93
N THR A 139 5.47 -18.05 2.93
CA THR A 139 4.51 -16.96 2.71
C THR A 139 4.93 -15.71 3.47
N VAL A 140 4.86 -14.57 2.81
CA VAL A 140 5.03 -13.23 3.40
C VAL A 140 3.70 -12.49 3.35
N TYR A 141 3.33 -11.86 4.46
CA TYR A 141 2.14 -11.04 4.59
C TYR A 141 2.56 -9.57 4.69
N ALA A 142 2.05 -8.72 3.82
CA ALA A 142 2.37 -7.28 3.83
C ALA A 142 1.12 -6.44 4.08
N LEU A 143 1.26 -5.40 4.90
CA LEU A 143 0.22 -4.45 5.23
C LEU A 143 0.70 -3.03 4.92
N TRP A 144 -0.04 -2.30 4.09
CA TRP A 144 0.16 -0.86 3.87
C TRP A 144 -1.18 -0.13 3.93
N ILE A 145 -1.46 0.51 5.06
CA ILE A 145 -2.74 1.15 5.35
C ILE A 145 -2.53 2.36 6.27
N GLY A 146 -3.40 3.36 6.13
CA GLY A 146 -3.44 4.52 7.04
C GLY A 146 -3.67 5.85 6.37
N THR A 147 -3.43 5.95 5.06
CA THR A 147 -3.61 7.23 4.34
C THR A 147 -5.06 7.71 4.39
N ASN A 148 -6.02 6.78 4.37
CA ASN A 148 -7.44 7.10 4.43
C ASN A 148 -7.91 7.37 5.87
N ASP A 149 -7.34 6.67 6.86
CA ASP A 149 -7.59 6.91 8.29
C ASP A 149 -7.15 8.32 8.69
N LEU A 150 -5.94 8.73 8.29
CA LEU A 150 -5.39 10.06 8.57
C LEU A 150 -5.95 11.16 7.65
N SER A 151 -6.81 10.83 6.68
CA SER A 151 -7.23 11.76 5.64
C SER A 151 -8.12 12.91 6.12
N TYR A 152 -8.38 13.87 5.22
CA TYR A 152 -9.42 14.89 5.42
C TYR A 152 -10.83 14.31 5.55
N THR A 153 -11.09 13.10 5.06
CA THR A 153 -12.37 12.40 5.32
C THR A 153 -12.29 11.47 6.54
N GLY A 154 -11.23 11.58 7.32
CA GLY A 154 -10.98 10.83 8.54
C GLY A 154 -10.47 11.74 9.66
N ILE A 155 -9.34 11.39 10.27
CA ILE A 155 -8.85 12.02 11.50
C ILE A 155 -8.42 13.49 11.29
N LEU A 156 -7.95 13.88 10.10
CA LEU A 156 -7.45 15.24 9.88
C LEU A 156 -8.51 16.34 10.09
N SER A 157 -9.77 16.04 9.76
CA SER A 157 -10.91 16.97 9.86
C SER A 157 -11.83 16.67 11.04
N ASP A 158 -11.44 15.76 11.92
CA ASP A 158 -12.28 15.26 13.01
C ASP A 158 -13.55 14.53 12.50
N SER A 159 -13.48 13.88 11.32
CA SER A 159 -14.58 13.11 10.71
C SER A 159 -14.61 11.63 11.08
N GLN A 160 -13.66 11.17 11.89
CA GLN A 160 -13.65 9.81 12.45
C GLN A 160 -14.83 9.59 13.41
N VAL A 161 -15.14 8.32 13.70
CA VAL A 161 -16.15 7.93 14.68
C VAL A 161 -15.81 8.53 16.04
N ALA A 162 -16.80 9.10 16.72
CA ALA A 162 -16.61 9.78 18.01
C ALA A 162 -15.89 8.88 19.03
N GLY A 163 -14.82 9.41 19.64
CA GLY A 163 -13.98 8.68 20.60
C GLY A 163 -12.82 7.89 19.98
N THR A 164 -12.70 7.86 18.66
CA THR A 164 -11.58 7.24 17.94
C THR A 164 -10.54 8.29 17.52
N ASN A 165 -9.31 7.86 17.28
CA ASN A 165 -8.16 8.74 17.01
C ASN A 165 -6.99 7.95 16.38
N ILE A 166 -5.80 8.56 16.31
CA ILE A 166 -4.62 7.91 15.73
C ILE A 166 -4.26 6.61 16.46
N THR A 167 -4.41 6.52 17.78
CA THR A 167 -4.06 5.29 18.52
C THR A 167 -5.03 4.15 18.21
N THR A 168 -6.32 4.43 17.94
CA THR A 168 -7.26 3.38 17.54
C THR A 168 -6.97 2.85 16.12
N TYR A 169 -6.46 3.70 15.22
CA TYR A 169 -5.88 3.28 13.95
C TYR A 169 -4.65 2.39 14.16
N ILE A 170 -3.71 2.79 15.01
CA ILE A 170 -2.51 1.99 15.31
C ILE A 170 -2.88 0.63 15.93
N ASP A 171 -3.82 0.59 16.86
CA ASP A 171 -4.29 -0.66 17.47
C ASP A 171 -4.92 -1.61 16.44
N CYS A 172 -5.60 -1.05 15.44
CA CYS A 172 -6.13 -1.84 14.33
C CYS A 172 -5.01 -2.57 13.57
N LEU A 173 -3.86 -1.93 13.30
CA LEU A 173 -2.71 -2.58 12.65
C LEU A 173 -2.28 -3.86 13.40
N TRP A 174 -2.26 -3.80 14.74
CA TRP A 174 -1.91 -4.96 15.56
C TRP A 174 -2.98 -6.05 15.52
N ASN A 175 -4.27 -5.68 15.45
CA ASN A 175 -5.36 -6.64 15.30
C ASN A 175 -5.32 -7.36 13.94
N VAL A 176 -4.83 -6.71 12.88
CA VAL A 176 -4.57 -7.35 11.60
C VAL A 176 -3.53 -8.46 11.75
N PHE A 177 -2.42 -8.17 12.45
CA PHE A 177 -1.39 -9.17 12.71
C PHE A 177 -1.85 -10.29 13.65
N ASP A 178 -2.69 -10.00 14.65
CA ASP A 178 -3.33 -11.03 15.46
C ASP A 178 -4.16 -11.98 14.59
N ALA A 179 -5.00 -11.44 13.70
CA ALA A 179 -5.86 -12.23 12.84
C ALA A 179 -5.08 -13.12 11.86
N ILE A 180 -4.01 -12.58 11.25
CA ILE A 180 -3.16 -13.33 10.32
C ILE A 180 -2.31 -14.37 11.08
N HIS A 181 -1.78 -14.02 12.27
CA HIS A 181 -1.03 -14.95 13.12
C HIS A 181 -1.88 -16.13 13.58
N ALA A 182 -3.11 -15.86 14.03
CA ALA A 182 -4.08 -16.89 14.40
C ALA A 182 -4.42 -17.80 13.21
N ALA A 183 -4.39 -17.27 11.99
CA ALA A 183 -4.54 -18.05 10.77
C ALA A 183 -3.27 -18.83 10.36
N GLY A 184 -2.16 -18.70 11.07
CA GLY A 184 -0.90 -19.40 10.84
C GLY A 184 0.20 -18.58 10.16
N GLY A 185 -0.03 -17.30 9.86
CA GLY A 185 1.00 -16.44 9.29
C GLY A 185 2.13 -16.13 10.27
N ARG A 186 3.38 -16.05 9.78
CA ARG A 186 4.58 -15.86 10.63
C ARG A 186 5.59 -14.87 10.09
N ARG A 187 5.45 -14.36 8.86
CA ARG A 187 6.39 -13.42 8.24
C ARG A 187 5.61 -12.20 7.79
N PHE A 188 5.83 -11.09 8.48
CA PHE A 188 5.07 -9.86 8.30
C PHE A 188 5.97 -8.73 7.81
N VAL A 189 5.44 -7.90 6.93
CA VAL A 189 6.01 -6.61 6.55
C VAL A 189 4.93 -5.55 6.78
N ILE A 190 5.25 -4.53 7.57
CA ILE A 190 4.42 -3.32 7.66
C ILE A 190 5.12 -2.20 6.90
N LEU A 191 4.41 -1.57 5.97
CA LEU A 191 4.84 -0.33 5.35
C LEU A 191 4.24 0.81 6.17
N ASN A 192 5.08 1.68 6.71
CA ASN A 192 4.62 2.84 7.47
C ASN A 192 3.95 3.89 6.54
N ASN A 193 3.36 4.95 7.09
CA ASN A 193 2.78 6.00 6.26
C ASN A 193 3.88 6.73 5.49
N ASN A 194 3.66 7.01 4.20
CA ASN A 194 4.60 7.84 3.44
C ASN A 194 4.60 9.30 3.95
N ALA A 195 5.40 10.18 3.34
CA ALA A 195 5.41 11.60 3.68
C ALA A 195 4.14 12.31 3.19
N LEU A 196 2.99 12.04 3.83
CA LEU A 196 1.67 12.50 3.40
C LEU A 196 1.61 14.03 3.26
N GLN A 197 2.26 14.78 4.14
CA GLN A 197 2.33 16.24 4.07
C GLN A 197 2.92 16.78 2.75
N LEU A 198 3.73 15.98 2.04
CA LEU A 198 4.31 16.33 0.75
C LEU A 198 3.45 15.90 -0.45
N THR A 199 2.45 15.05 -0.23
CA THR A 199 1.55 14.64 -1.31
C THR A 199 0.70 15.82 -1.77
N ALA A 200 0.36 15.86 -3.06
CA ALA A 200 -0.39 16.96 -3.66
C ALA A 200 -1.69 17.28 -2.89
N LEU A 201 -2.35 16.27 -2.29
CA LEU A 201 -3.58 16.49 -1.54
C LEU A 201 -3.37 17.38 -0.31
N TYR A 202 -2.27 17.22 0.45
CA TYR A 202 -2.06 17.93 1.71
C TYR A 202 -1.09 19.11 1.60
N ARG A 203 -0.17 19.09 0.63
CA ARG A 203 0.77 20.18 0.38
C ARG A 203 0.02 21.49 0.04
N PRO A 204 0.44 22.67 0.53
CA PRO A 204 -0.22 23.92 0.16
C PRO A 204 -0.16 24.18 -1.35
N LEU A 205 -1.22 24.78 -1.91
CA LEU A 205 -1.30 25.16 -3.32
C LEU A 205 -0.17 26.13 -3.72
N SER A 206 0.20 27.05 -2.82
CA SER A 206 1.34 27.96 -3.02
C SER A 206 2.70 27.26 -3.11
N ASP A 207 2.74 25.98 -2.77
CA ASP A 207 3.91 25.12 -2.74
C ASP A 207 3.71 23.89 -3.65
N GLY A 208 2.95 24.02 -4.74
CA GLY A 208 2.79 22.96 -5.74
C GLY A 208 1.77 21.87 -5.40
N GLY A 209 1.07 21.98 -4.27
CA GLY A 209 -0.05 21.09 -3.94
C GLY A 209 -1.29 21.32 -4.80
N ALA A 210 -2.25 20.39 -4.71
CA ALA A 210 -3.55 20.50 -5.36
C ALA A 210 -4.44 21.54 -4.66
N GLY A 211 -5.34 22.19 -5.41
CA GLY A 211 -6.43 22.98 -4.85
C GLY A 211 -7.60 22.08 -4.40
N ASP A 212 -8.81 22.62 -4.51
CA ASP A 212 -10.05 21.87 -4.29
C ASP A 212 -10.11 20.66 -5.24
N ASN A 213 -10.44 19.48 -4.69
CA ASN A 213 -10.51 18.24 -5.46
C ASN A 213 -11.48 17.24 -4.81
N GLN A 214 -11.70 16.10 -5.45
CA GLN A 214 -12.67 15.09 -5.01
C GLN A 214 -12.40 14.48 -3.62
N PHE A 215 -11.18 14.57 -3.09
CA PHE A 215 -10.81 14.04 -1.78
C PHE A 215 -10.81 15.13 -0.67
N TRP A 216 -10.78 16.40 -1.07
CA TRP A 216 -10.91 17.55 -0.20
C TRP A 216 -11.55 18.72 -0.98
N ALA A 217 -12.88 18.72 -1.03
CA ALA A 217 -13.66 19.55 -1.95
C ALA A 217 -13.56 21.06 -1.72
N ASN A 218 -13.15 21.48 -0.52
CA ASN A 218 -13.12 22.87 -0.09
C ASN A 218 -11.77 23.23 0.55
N LYS A 219 -10.69 22.55 0.17
CA LYS A 219 -9.32 22.76 0.67
C LYS A 219 -8.89 24.22 0.65
N THR A 220 -9.23 24.96 -0.41
CA THR A 220 -8.82 26.36 -0.59
C THR A 220 -9.45 27.32 0.42
N LEU A 221 -10.51 26.89 1.13
CA LEU A 221 -11.14 27.67 2.20
C LEU A 221 -10.40 27.57 3.54
N TYR A 222 -9.44 26.64 3.67
CA TYR A 222 -8.70 26.39 4.92
C TYR A 222 -7.30 27.01 4.88
N ASN A 223 -6.71 27.14 6.07
CA ASN A 223 -5.28 27.40 6.23
C ASN A 223 -4.49 26.15 5.81
N GLN A 224 -4.09 26.09 4.54
CA GLN A 224 -3.44 24.92 3.97
C GLN A 224 -2.11 24.58 4.67
N THR A 225 -1.37 25.59 5.13
CA THR A 225 -0.13 25.38 5.89
C THR A 225 -0.41 24.68 7.22
N GLU A 226 -1.44 25.10 7.95
CA GLU A 226 -1.83 24.48 9.22
C GLU A 226 -2.16 22.99 9.03
N TYR A 227 -2.97 22.67 8.02
CA TYR A 227 -3.33 21.27 7.75
C TYR A 227 -2.15 20.44 7.24
N ALA A 228 -1.23 21.02 6.45
CA ALA A 228 -0.01 20.34 6.06
C ALA A 228 0.87 20.00 7.28
N GLN A 229 0.98 20.92 8.25
CA GLN A 229 1.68 20.67 9.51
C GLN A 229 0.95 19.64 10.40
N LYS A 230 -0.38 19.70 10.47
CA LYS A 230 -1.19 18.69 11.18
C LYS A 230 -0.99 17.29 10.57
N MET A 231 -0.94 17.19 9.24
CA MET A 231 -0.65 15.94 8.55
C MET A 231 0.77 15.43 8.82
N LEU A 232 1.76 16.32 8.88
CA LEU A 232 3.13 15.97 9.28
C LEU A 232 3.15 15.35 10.69
N GLU A 233 2.56 16.04 11.67
CA GLU A 233 2.49 15.56 13.05
C GLU A 233 1.79 14.20 13.15
N TYR A 234 0.69 14.02 12.42
CA TYR A 234 -0.08 12.78 12.43
C TYR A 234 0.70 11.62 11.81
N THR A 235 1.34 11.87 10.67
CA THR A 235 2.14 10.89 9.95
C THR A 235 3.35 10.45 10.77
N VAL A 236 4.11 11.40 11.31
CA VAL A 236 5.33 11.11 12.10
C VAL A 236 4.94 10.41 13.40
N SER A 237 3.88 10.86 14.08
CA SER A 237 3.40 10.20 15.30
C SER A 237 2.98 8.75 15.05
N ALA A 238 2.19 8.51 13.99
CA ALA A 238 1.80 7.16 13.59
C ALA A 238 3.02 6.28 13.27
N ASN A 239 3.97 6.80 12.51
CA ASN A 239 5.18 6.06 12.13
C ASN A 239 6.07 5.74 13.34
N THR A 240 6.23 6.67 14.29
CA THR A 240 6.93 6.39 15.55
C THR A 240 6.22 5.32 16.38
N MET A 241 4.88 5.37 16.44
CA MET A 241 4.10 4.32 17.12
C MET A 241 4.24 2.95 16.45
N ILE A 242 4.35 2.89 15.13
CA ILE A 242 4.66 1.65 14.41
C ILE A 242 6.07 1.16 14.74
N ASP A 243 7.08 2.01 14.61
CA ASP A 243 8.50 1.68 14.80
C ASP A 243 8.77 1.17 16.22
N TYR A 244 8.20 1.81 17.24
CA TYR A 244 8.35 1.37 18.63
C TYR A 244 7.39 0.21 18.98
N GLY A 245 6.21 0.20 18.38
CA GLY A 245 5.18 -0.80 18.64
C GLY A 245 5.56 -2.19 18.17
N VAL A 246 6.18 -2.32 16.99
CA VAL A 246 6.60 -3.62 16.43
C VAL A 246 7.54 -4.39 17.38
N PRO A 247 8.71 -3.88 17.80
CA PRO A 247 9.58 -4.60 18.72
C PRO A 247 8.95 -4.79 20.10
N PHE A 248 8.16 -3.83 20.58
CA PHE A 248 7.46 -3.99 21.87
C PHE A 248 6.44 -5.15 21.83
N HIS A 249 5.57 -5.19 20.83
CA HIS A 249 4.59 -6.27 20.71
C HIS A 249 5.24 -7.62 20.41
N LEU A 250 6.26 -7.64 19.56
CA LEU A 250 6.92 -8.88 19.17
C LEU A 250 7.80 -9.45 20.29
N LEU A 251 8.66 -8.64 20.90
CA LEU A 251 9.72 -9.11 21.81
C LEU A 251 9.32 -9.00 23.29
N VAL A 252 8.66 -7.91 23.69
CA VAL A 252 8.33 -7.66 25.10
C VAL A 252 7.01 -8.33 25.48
N LYS A 253 5.96 -8.10 24.68
CA LYS A 253 4.65 -8.75 24.91
C LYS A 253 4.61 -10.19 24.42
N ASN A 254 5.56 -10.60 23.58
CA ASN A 254 5.53 -11.89 22.90
C ASN A 254 4.17 -12.16 22.22
N ARG A 255 3.57 -11.12 21.62
CA ARG A 255 2.20 -11.13 21.08
C ARG A 255 2.05 -12.10 19.91
N TRP A 256 3.12 -12.29 19.12
CA TRP A 256 3.13 -13.16 17.94
C TRP A 256 4.28 -14.18 17.97
N PRO A 257 4.25 -15.21 18.85
CA PRO A 257 5.34 -16.15 19.00
C PRO A 257 5.75 -16.83 17.68
N GLY A 258 7.05 -16.96 17.47
CA GLY A 258 7.64 -17.56 16.27
C GLY A 258 7.54 -16.71 15.00
N SER A 259 7.06 -15.47 15.10
CA SER A 259 6.93 -14.57 13.95
C SER A 259 8.17 -13.71 13.75
N LYS A 260 8.32 -13.21 12.53
CA LYS A 260 9.26 -12.16 12.15
C LYS A 260 8.46 -11.02 11.55
N ILE A 261 8.77 -9.79 11.97
CA ILE A 261 8.12 -8.58 11.49
C ILE A 261 9.20 -7.62 11.03
N ALA A 262 9.08 -7.12 9.81
CA ALA A 262 9.89 -6.03 9.28
C ALA A 262 9.04 -4.78 9.15
N VAL A 263 9.59 -3.63 9.54
CA VAL A 263 9.06 -2.32 9.17
C VAL A 263 9.80 -1.90 7.90
N TYR A 264 9.05 -1.68 6.81
CA TYR A 264 9.59 -1.05 5.62
C TYR A 264 9.30 0.45 5.70
N ASP A 265 10.35 1.22 5.93
CA ASP A 265 10.27 2.66 6.12
C ASP A 265 10.11 3.40 4.78
N ILE A 266 8.87 3.39 4.27
CA ILE A 266 8.52 4.10 3.04
C ILE A 266 8.56 5.61 3.24
N HIS A 267 8.36 6.09 4.48
CA HIS A 267 8.47 7.52 4.77
C HIS A 267 9.86 8.04 4.42
N SER A 268 10.91 7.42 4.96
CA SER A 268 12.30 7.81 4.68
C SER A 268 12.65 7.64 3.22
N LEU A 269 12.20 6.56 2.55
CA LEU A 269 12.42 6.38 1.12
C LEU A 269 11.83 7.53 0.28
N ILE A 270 10.59 7.93 0.58
CA ILE A 270 9.93 9.03 -0.15
C ILE A 270 10.63 10.36 0.15
N MET A 271 11.07 10.59 1.38
CA MET A 271 11.87 11.77 1.73
C MET A 271 13.22 11.79 0.98
N ASP A 272 13.89 10.64 0.83
CA ASP A 272 15.12 10.54 0.04
C ASP A 272 14.89 10.88 -1.44
N ILE A 273 13.82 10.33 -2.04
CA ILE A 273 13.43 10.62 -3.42
C ILE A 273 13.12 12.11 -3.58
N TYR A 274 12.43 12.71 -2.61
CA TYR A 274 12.10 14.13 -2.63
C TYR A 274 13.35 15.02 -2.51
N ASN A 275 14.34 14.63 -1.71
CA ASN A 275 15.53 15.44 -1.49
C ASN A 275 16.62 15.26 -2.57
N ASP A 276 16.68 14.09 -3.22
CA ASP A 276 17.62 13.78 -4.30
C ASP A 276 16.97 12.90 -5.38
N PRO A 277 16.04 13.44 -6.19
CA PRO A 277 15.28 12.64 -7.15
C PRO A 277 16.16 12.04 -8.25
N SER A 278 17.32 12.64 -8.53
CA SER A 278 18.25 12.20 -9.57
C SER A 278 18.85 10.82 -9.30
N ARG A 279 18.91 10.44 -8.03
CA ARG A 279 19.43 9.14 -7.59
C ARG A 279 18.42 7.99 -7.76
N TYR A 280 17.12 8.30 -7.82
CA TYR A 280 16.06 7.30 -7.75
C TYR A 280 15.15 7.26 -8.98
N LEU A 281 15.01 8.38 -9.71
CA LEU A 281 14.08 8.52 -10.83
C LEU A 281 14.84 8.72 -12.14
N GLU A 282 14.29 8.21 -13.24
CA GLU A 282 14.77 8.54 -14.58
C GLU A 282 14.39 9.99 -14.97
N PRO A 283 15.16 10.67 -15.84
CA PRO A 283 14.81 12.00 -16.32
C PRO A 283 13.46 12.04 -17.07
N PRO A 284 12.68 13.14 -16.95
CA PRO A 284 12.94 14.31 -16.12
C PRO A 284 12.63 14.02 -14.63
N HIS A 285 13.54 14.38 -13.73
CA HIS A 285 13.46 14.17 -12.27
C HIS A 285 12.43 15.10 -11.59
N ASN A 286 11.25 15.25 -12.18
CA ASN A 286 10.23 16.17 -11.72
C ASN A 286 9.57 15.62 -10.45
N ILE A 287 9.93 16.20 -9.33
CA ILE A 287 9.20 16.11 -8.06
C ILE A 287 8.37 17.39 -7.94
N VAL A 288 7.04 17.22 -7.77
CA VAL A 288 6.09 18.33 -7.63
C VAL A 288 5.93 18.66 -6.16
#